data_AF-A0A959S366-F1
#
_entry.id   AF-A0A959S366-F1
#
_cell.length_a   1.000
_cell.length_b   1.000
_cell.length_c   1.000
_cell.angle_alpha   90.00
_cell.angle_beta   90.00
_cell.angle_gamma   90.00
#
_symmetry.space_group_name_H-M   'P 1'
#
loop_
_entity.id
_entity.type
_entity.pdbx_description
1 polymer ?
#
loop_
_entity_poly.entity_id
_entity_poly.type
_entity_poly.pdbx_seq_one_letter_code
_entity_poly.pdbx_strand_id
1 'polypeptide(L)'
;WKRFHDEELNVFVDSTYQRLDAFSHHFPASVKQYFPYMKQQNWLYNYQFELGFRKSLEGLDRRSSNPTEMHKAVEVYRENKSEFLKEFEEFIADAERMVQLLLMA
;
A
#
# COMPACT_ATOMS: atom_id res chain seq x y z
N TRP A 1 10.30 6.35 -1.36
CA TRP A 1 9.35 7.35 -1.87
C TRP A 1 10.03 8.37 -2.77
N LYS A 2 10.94 9.23 -2.26
CA LYS A 2 11.61 10.29 -3.04
C LYS A 2 12.30 9.86 -4.35
N ARG A 3 12.67 8.58 -4.48
CA ARG A 3 13.20 8.02 -5.74
C ARG A 3 12.14 7.87 -6.84
N PHE A 4 10.86 7.73 -6.47
CA PHE A 4 9.76 7.34 -7.36
C PHE A 4 8.70 8.43 -7.52
N HIS A 5 8.75 9.50 -6.72
CA HIS A 5 7.74 10.54 -6.73
C HIS A 5 8.32 11.85 -6.18
N ASP A 6 7.96 12.97 -6.81
CA ASP A 6 8.49 14.30 -6.49
C ASP A 6 7.80 14.97 -5.29
N GLU A 7 6.51 14.68 -5.08
CA GLU A 7 5.76 15.15 -3.92
C GLU A 7 6.15 14.39 -2.65
N GLU A 8 6.13 15.02 -1.47
CA GLU A 8 6.35 14.32 -0.19
C GLU A 8 5.21 13.33 0.13
N LEU A 9 5.55 12.20 0.77
CA LEU A 9 4.60 11.09 0.97
C LEU A 9 3.36 11.51 1.75
N ASN A 10 3.51 12.35 2.77
CA ASN A 10 2.38 12.85 3.57
C ASN A 10 1.41 13.68 2.71
N VAL A 11 1.93 14.53 1.83
CA VAL A 11 1.10 15.37 0.95
C VAL A 11 0.34 14.51 -0.06
N PHE A 12 1.02 13.52 -0.64
CA PHE A 12 0.39 12.55 -1.55
C PHE A 12 -0.73 11.76 -0.85
N VAL A 13 -0.47 11.30 0.38
CA VAL A 13 -1.45 10.54 1.18
C VAL A 13 -2.66 11.40 1.55
N ASP A 14 -2.43 12.64 2.01
CA ASP A 14 -3.51 13.56 2.36
C ASP A 14 -4.39 13.88 1.15
N SER A 15 -3.78 14.15 -0.01
CA SER A 15 -4.52 14.39 -1.26
C SER A 15 -5.29 13.14 -1.71
N THR A 16 -4.76 11.95 -1.46
CA THR A 16 -5.44 10.68 -1.73
C THR A 16 -6.67 10.50 -0.85
N TYR A 17 -6.58 10.78 0.45
CA TYR A 17 -7.76 10.73 1.33
C TYR A 17 -8.82 11.73 0.94
N GLN A 18 -8.44 12.94 0.53
CA GLN A 18 -9.40 13.95 0.05
C GLN A 18 -10.14 13.47 -1.20
N ARG A 19 -9.43 12.90 -2.18
CA ARG A 19 -10.05 12.30 -3.38
C ARG A 19 -11.00 11.16 -3.02
N LEU A 20 -10.55 10.23 -2.17
CA LEU A 20 -11.36 9.10 -1.73
C LEU A 20 -12.65 9.55 -1.01
N ASP A 21 -12.55 10.58 -0.18
CA ASP A 21 -13.69 11.15 0.56
C ASP A 21 -14.72 11.77 -0.39
N ALA A 22 -14.26 12.51 -1.40
CA ALA A 22 -15.12 13.11 -2.43
C ALA A 22 -15.93 12.06 -3.22
N PHE A 23 -15.36 10.89 -3.44
CA PHE A 23 -16.01 9.78 -4.14
C PHE A 23 -16.57 8.69 -3.21
N SER A 24 -16.65 8.97 -1.90
CA SER A 24 -17.10 8.00 -0.89
C SER A 24 -18.52 7.48 -1.12
N HIS A 25 -19.34 8.18 -1.89
CA HIS A 25 -20.68 7.72 -2.29
C HIS A 25 -20.64 6.42 -3.13
N HIS A 26 -19.57 6.20 -3.92
CA HIS A 26 -19.35 4.98 -4.70
C HIS A 26 -18.85 3.79 -3.87
N PHE A 27 -18.51 4.01 -2.59
CA PHE A 27 -18.01 2.92 -1.75
C PHE A 27 -19.08 1.85 -1.50
N PRO A 28 -18.70 0.56 -1.56
CA PRO A 28 -19.51 -0.50 -0.97
C PRO A 28 -19.79 -0.21 0.51
N ALA A 29 -20.91 -0.72 1.03
CA ALA A 29 -21.32 -0.47 2.42
C ALA A 29 -20.23 -0.84 3.43
N SER A 30 -19.51 -1.94 3.20
CA SER A 30 -18.39 -2.38 4.05
C SER A 30 -17.26 -1.34 4.10
N VAL A 31 -16.93 -0.72 2.98
CA VAL A 31 -15.86 0.30 2.89
C VAL A 31 -16.29 1.58 3.59
N LYS A 32 -17.55 2.01 3.45
CA LYS A 32 -18.10 3.16 4.17
C LYS A 32 -17.97 3.02 5.70
N GLN A 33 -18.04 1.81 6.22
CA GLN A 33 -17.91 1.55 7.65
C GLN A 33 -16.48 1.74 8.16
N TYR A 34 -15.45 1.29 7.42
CA TYR A 34 -14.07 1.35 7.91
C TYR A 34 -13.25 2.54 7.40
N PHE A 35 -13.67 3.20 6.31
CA PHE A 35 -12.95 4.34 5.73
C PHE A 35 -12.71 5.51 6.70
N PRO A 36 -13.67 5.92 7.56
CA PRO A 36 -13.42 6.98 8.54
C PRO A 36 -12.23 6.67 9.47
N TYR A 37 -12.12 5.42 9.93
CA TYR A 37 -10.99 4.98 10.77
C TYR A 37 -9.69 4.90 9.98
N MET A 38 -9.76 4.44 8.72
CA MET A 38 -8.61 4.40 7.82
C MET A 38 -8.00 5.79 7.63
N LYS A 39 -8.85 6.82 7.46
CA LYS A 39 -8.44 8.23 7.35
C LYS A 39 -7.94 8.78 8.68
N GLN A 40 -8.71 8.62 9.77
CA GLN A 40 -8.37 9.14 11.10
C GLN A 40 -7.03 8.58 11.62
N GLN A 41 -6.75 7.30 11.37
CA GLN A 41 -5.53 6.63 11.79
C GLN A 41 -4.42 6.66 10.72
N ASN A 42 -4.66 7.37 9.62
CA ASN A 42 -3.73 7.54 8.50
C ASN A 42 -3.04 6.23 8.07
N TRP A 43 -3.85 5.20 7.78
CA TRP A 43 -3.33 3.87 7.41
C TRP A 43 -2.37 3.95 6.22
N LEU A 44 -2.69 4.74 5.19
CA LEU A 44 -1.85 4.87 3.99
C LEU A 44 -0.45 5.41 4.29
N TYR A 45 -0.33 6.46 5.11
CA TYR A 45 0.98 6.97 5.53
C TYR A 45 1.73 5.95 6.37
N ASN A 46 1.00 5.24 7.26
CA ASN A 46 1.61 4.29 8.18
C ASN A 46 2.13 3.02 7.51
N TYR A 47 1.78 2.73 6.25
CA TYR A 47 2.35 1.60 5.51
C TYR A 47 3.88 1.69 5.33
N GLN A 48 4.45 2.90 5.40
CA GLN A 48 5.91 3.07 5.38
C GLN A 48 6.60 2.50 6.64
N PHE A 49 5.84 2.33 7.72
CA PHE A 49 6.33 1.79 8.98
C PHE A 49 5.95 0.32 9.11
N GLU A 50 6.87 -0.44 9.68
CA GLU A 50 6.69 -1.88 9.87
C GLU A 50 5.42 -2.22 10.66
N LEU A 51 5.15 -1.47 11.72
CA LEU A 51 3.95 -1.66 12.54
C LEU A 51 2.66 -1.39 11.74
N GLY A 52 2.68 -0.41 10.84
CA GLY A 52 1.52 -0.07 10.02
C GLY A 52 1.22 -1.16 9.01
N PHE A 53 2.22 -1.65 8.27
CA PHE A 53 1.98 -2.74 7.34
C PHE A 53 1.65 -4.06 8.05
N ARG A 54 2.23 -4.33 9.23
CA ARG A 54 1.84 -5.50 10.07
C ARG A 54 0.35 -5.50 10.37
N LYS A 55 -0.19 -4.39 10.86
CA LYS A 55 -1.63 -4.25 11.15
C LYS A 55 -2.49 -4.46 9.90
N SER A 56 -2.01 -4.03 8.74
CA SER A 56 -2.71 -4.25 7.46
C SER A 56 -2.77 -5.72 7.09
N LEU A 57 -1.66 -6.45 7.26
CA LEU A 57 -1.57 -7.88 6.98
C LEU A 57 -2.41 -8.70 7.97
N GLU A 58 -2.39 -8.39 9.26
CA GLU A 58 -3.29 -8.98 10.26
C GLU A 58 -4.76 -8.70 9.92
N GLY A 59 -5.07 -7.48 9.47
CA GLY A 59 -6.40 -7.12 9.01
C GLY A 59 -6.84 -7.93 7.79
N LEU A 60 -5.93 -8.21 6.85
CA LEU A 60 -6.18 -9.08 5.69
C LEU A 60 -6.36 -10.54 6.12
N ASP A 61 -5.51 -11.03 7.02
CA ASP A 61 -5.59 -12.39 7.61
C ASP A 61 -7.00 -12.65 8.16
N ARG A 62 -7.52 -11.70 8.95
CA ARG A 62 -8.86 -11.78 9.55
C ARG A 62 -10.01 -11.72 8.54
N ARG A 63 -9.81 -11.07 7.38
CA ARG A 63 -10.84 -10.93 6.34
C ARG A 63 -10.77 -12.02 5.27
N SER A 64 -9.68 -12.79 5.22
CA SER A 64 -9.52 -13.89 4.28
C SER A 64 -10.53 -15.00 4.59
N SER A 65 -11.19 -15.52 3.56
CA SER A 65 -12.08 -16.68 3.69
C SER A 65 -11.30 -17.97 3.93
N ASN A 66 -10.03 -18.00 3.51
CA ASN A 66 -9.14 -19.13 3.67
C ASN A 66 -8.18 -18.88 4.83
N PRO A 67 -7.77 -19.93 5.57
CA PRO A 67 -6.67 -19.82 6.52
C PRO A 67 -5.44 -19.27 5.81
N THR A 68 -4.94 -18.14 6.28
CA THR A 68 -3.67 -17.56 5.85
C THR A 68 -2.73 -17.44 7.04
N GLU A 69 -1.44 -17.29 6.75
CA GLU A 69 -0.42 -17.00 7.77
C GLU A 69 0.09 -15.56 7.60
N MET A 70 -0.78 -14.63 7.20
CA MET A 70 -0.38 -13.25 6.92
C MET A 70 0.09 -12.52 8.18
N HIS A 71 -0.33 -12.96 9.37
CA HIS A 71 0.25 -12.51 10.62
C HIS A 71 1.76 -12.83 10.76
N LYS A 72 2.29 -13.84 10.03
CA LYS A 72 3.72 -14.22 9.99
C LYS A 72 4.51 -13.50 8.89
N ALA A 73 3.84 -12.80 7.98
CA ALA A 73 4.48 -12.25 6.80
C ALA A 73 5.47 -11.11 7.13
N VAL A 74 5.35 -10.47 8.30
CA VAL A 74 6.32 -9.47 8.75
C VAL A 74 7.63 -10.13 9.17
N GLU A 75 7.59 -11.30 9.81
CA GLU A 75 8.79 -12.07 10.15
C GLU A 75 9.52 -12.49 8.86
N VAL A 76 8.77 -13.04 7.89
CA VAL A 76 9.32 -13.40 6.57
C VAL A 76 9.93 -12.17 5.87
N TYR A 77 9.25 -11.03 5.90
CA TYR A 77 9.79 -9.78 5.34
C TYR A 77 11.09 -9.36 6.01
N ARG A 78 11.20 -9.45 7.34
CA ARG A 78 12.41 -9.07 8.07
C ARG A 78 13.59 -9.97 7.70
N GLU A 79 13.36 -11.28 7.61
CA GLU A 79 14.39 -12.26 7.27
C GLU A 79 14.90 -12.10 5.84
N ASN A 80 14.02 -11.73 4.90
CA ASN A 80 14.31 -11.69 3.47
C ASN A 80 14.29 -10.26 2.89
N LYS A 81 14.43 -9.23 3.74
CA LYS A 81 14.23 -7.82 3.35
C LYS A 81 15.10 -7.40 2.17
N SER A 82 16.37 -7.80 2.16
CA SER A 82 17.30 -7.46 1.08
C SER A 82 16.92 -8.09 -0.26
N GLU A 83 16.40 -9.32 -0.23
CA GLU A 83 15.96 -10.03 -1.44
C GLU A 83 14.70 -9.38 -2.01
N PHE A 84 13.69 -9.13 -1.16
CA PHE A 84 12.48 -8.40 -1.59
C PHE A 84 12.79 -7.02 -2.14
N LEU A 85 13.73 -6.28 -1.53
CA LEU A 85 14.13 -4.97 -2.04
C LEU A 85 14.80 -5.07 -3.40
N LYS A 86 15.67 -6.06 -3.60
CA LYS A 86 16.33 -6.30 -4.88
C LYS A 86 15.30 -6.65 -5.97
N GLU A 87 14.39 -7.59 -5.69
CA GLU A 87 13.34 -7.98 -6.63
C GLU A 87 12.42 -6.80 -6.97
N PHE A 88 12.05 -5.99 -5.98
CA PHE A 88 11.27 -4.78 -6.21
C PHE A 88 12.00 -3.77 -7.10
N GLU A 89 13.30 -3.58 -6.91
CA GLU A 89 14.11 -2.67 -7.73
C GLU A 89 14.25 -3.15 -9.17
N GLU A 90 14.41 -4.45 -9.38
CA GLU A 90 14.41 -5.07 -10.71
C GLU A 90 13.04 -4.90 -11.37
N PHE A 91 11.96 -5.27 -10.67
CA PHE A 91 10.60 -5.16 -11.17
C PHE A 91 10.22 -3.72 -11.55
N ILE A 92 10.49 -2.73 -10.69
CA ILE A 92 10.08 -1.35 -10.95
C ILE A 92 10.85 -0.76 -12.14
N ALA A 93 12.13 -1.08 -12.29
CA ALA A 93 12.91 -0.67 -13.45
C ALA A 93 12.36 -1.29 -14.74
N ASP A 94 11.91 -2.54 -14.70
CA ASP A 94 11.29 -3.22 -15.84
C ASP A 94 9.94 -2.59 -16.20
N ALA A 95 9.11 -2.30 -15.19
CA ALA A 95 7.82 -1.64 -15.37
C ALA A 95 7.98 -0.23 -15.99
N GLU A 96 8.94 0.56 -15.53
CA GLU A 96 9.26 1.88 -16.09
C GLU A 96 9.67 1.78 -17.57
N ARG A 97 10.55 0.83 -17.92
CA ARG A 97 10.95 0.60 -19.31
C ARG A 97 9.77 0.18 -20.19
N MET A 98 8.89 -0.68 -19.68
CA MET A 98 7.69 -1.09 -20.41
C MET A 98 6.78 0.10 -20.72
N VAL A 99 6.52 0.98 -19.76
CA VAL A 99 5.69 2.17 -19.96
C VAL A 99 6.34 3.12 -20.98
N GLN A 100 7.65 3.33 -20.92
CA GLN A 100 8.36 4.17 -21.90
C GLN A 100 8.22 3.64 -23.32
N LEU A 101 8.37 2.32 -23.53
CA LEU A 101 8.20 1.70 -24.84
C LEU A 101 6.77 1.87 -25.38
N LEU A 102 5.75 1.74 -24.52
CA LEU A 102 4.35 1.95 -24.91
C LEU A 102 4.05 3.40 -25.29
N LEU A 103 4.72 4.38 -24.67
CA LEU A 103 4.54 5.80 -24.99
C LEU A 103 5.28 6.24 -26.26
N MET A 104 6.24 5.44 -26.74
CA MET A 104 7.01 5.69 -27.97
C MET A 104 6.44 5.00 -29.21
N ALA A 105 5.44 4.12 -29.05
CA ALA A 105 4.75 3.41 -30.12
C ALA A 105 3.45 4.12 -30.53
#